data_AF-A0A1X7T168-F1
#
_entry.id   AF-A0A1X7T168-F1
#
_cell.length_a   1.000
_cell.length_b   1.000
_cell.length_c   1.000
_cell.angle_alpha   90.00
_cell.angle_beta   90.00
_cell.angle_gamma   90.00
#
_symmetry.space_group_name_H-M   'P 1'
#
loop_
_entity.id
_entity.type
_entity.pdbx_description
1 polymer ?
#
loop_
_entity_poly.entity_id
_entity_poly.type
_entity_poly.pdbx_seq_one_letter_code
_entity_poly.pdbx_strand_id
1 'polypeptide(L)' 'MSTEREEVMGLLLGEIIEEGEVAVVQVFSLYMMRRLDKQPDRVEISPEQLSSGAIEAEALSERMNRTVQVVW' A
#
# COMPACT_ATOMS: atom_id res chain seq x y z
N MET A 1 24.43 -2.95 -10.57
CA MET A 1 23.35 -3.96 -10.57
C MET A 1 22.08 -3.22 -10.94
N SER A 2 21.78 -3.16 -12.24
CA SER A 2 20.60 -2.46 -12.76
C SER A 2 19.39 -3.38 -12.60
N THR A 3 18.35 -2.92 -11.89
CA THR A 3 17.07 -3.62 -11.71
C THR A 3 16.06 -3.22 -12.79
N GLU A 4 16.52 -3.04 -14.04
CA GLU A 4 15.69 -2.60 -15.18
C GLU A 4 14.67 -3.66 -15.68
N ARG A 5 14.54 -4.82 -15.03
CA ARG A 5 13.67 -5.92 -15.51
C ARG A 5 12.70 -6.52 -14.51
N GLU A 6 12.61 -5.99 -13.29
CA GLU A 6 11.68 -6.50 -12.29
C GLU A 6 10.62 -5.44 -11.97
N GLU A 7 9.38 -5.72 -12.32
CA GLU A 7 8.23 -4.94 -11.86
C GLU A 7 8.15 -5.07 -10.33
N VAL A 8 8.27 -3.93 -9.63
CA VAL A 8 8.12 -3.85 -8.17
C VAL A 8 6.68 -3.50 -7.85
N MET A 9 6.09 -4.18 -6.87
CA MET A 9 4.72 -3.94 -6.42
C MET A 9 4.74 -3.35 -5.02
N GLY A 10 3.69 -2.63 -4.65
CA GLY A 10 3.55 -2.11 -3.31
C GLY A 10 2.14 -1.64 -3.01
N LEU A 11 1.87 -1.44 -1.72
CA LEU A 11 0.62 -0.89 -1.22
C LEU A 11 0.82 0.58 -0.85
N LEU A 12 -0.15 1.43 -1.19
CA LEU A 12 -0.17 2.80 -0.68
C LEU A 12 -0.82 2.83 0.69
N LEU A 13 -0.15 3.49 1.63
CA LEU A 13 -0.65 3.72 2.99
C LEU A 13 -1.01 5.20 3.12
N GLY A 14 -2.27 5.46 3.46
CA GLY A 14 -2.80 6.82 3.47
C GLY A 14 -4.09 6.96 4.28
N GLU A 15 -4.59 8.18 4.30
CA GLU A 15 -5.87 8.55 4.90
C GLU A 15 -6.83 9.00 3.79
N ILE A 16 -8.10 8.66 3.94
CA ILE A 16 -9.17 9.13 3.07
C ILE A 16 -9.86 10.28 3.82
N ILE A 17 -9.86 11.46 3.21
CA ILE A 17 -10.47 12.66 3.77
C ILE A 17 -11.67 13.00 2.91
N GLU A 18 -12.86 12.97 3.51
CA GLU A 18 -14.10 13.36 2.86
C GLU A 18 -14.32 14.87 3.05
N GLU A 19 -14.34 15.60 1.95
CA GLU A 19 -14.62 17.04 1.89
C GLU A 19 -15.90 17.28 1.07
N GLY A 20 -17.05 17.16 1.72
CA GLY A 20 -18.36 17.31 1.07
C GLY A 20 -18.65 16.18 0.09
N GLU A 21 -18.77 16.50 -1.20
CA GLU A 21 -19.01 15.51 -2.27
C GLU A 21 -17.70 14.94 -2.86
N VAL A 22 -16.54 15.35 -2.35
CA VAL A 22 -15.22 14.92 -2.85
C VAL A 22 -14.50 14.10 -1.78
N ALA A 23 -13.87 13.00 -2.19
CA ALA A 23 -12.94 12.24 -1.36
C ALA A 23 -11.51 12.48 -1.85
N VAL A 24 -10.61 12.83 -0.92
CA VAL A 24 -9.18 13.04 -1.18
C VAL A 24 -8.39 11.95 -0.46
N VAL A 25 -7.55 11.23 -1.20
CA VAL A 25 -6.61 10.26 -0.62
C VAL A 25 -5.28 10.95 -0.37
N GLN A 26 -4.92 11.13 0.90
CA GLN A 26 -3.58 11.59 1.30
C GLN A 26 -2.67 10.38 1.52
N VAL A 27 -1.67 10.21 0.64
CA VAL A 27 -0.70 9.11 0.74
C VAL A 27 0.50 9.55 1.57
N PHE A 28 0.84 8.78 2.60
CA PHE A 28 1.97 9.08 3.50
C PHE A 28 3.17 8.17 3.28
N SER A 29 2.94 6.91 2.88
CA SER A 29 3.99 5.91 2.76
C SER A 29 3.66 4.85 1.70
N LEU A 30 4.70 4.12 1.29
CA LEU A 30 4.64 2.97 0.38
C LEU A 30 5.17 1.73 1.09
N TYR A 31 4.40 0.64 1.07
CA TYR A 31 4.85 -0.67 1.52
C TYR A 31 5.30 -1.50 0.31
N MET A 32 6.62 -1.69 0.14
CA MET A 32 7.15 -2.47 -0.98
C MET A 32 6.97 -3.97 -0.77
N MET A 33 6.38 -4.64 -1.75
CA MET A 33 6.13 -6.08 -1.75
C MET A 33 6.99 -6.77 -2.81
N ARG A 34 7.46 -7.98 -2.47
CA ARG A 34 8.06 -8.88 -3.47
C ARG A 34 6.97 -9.63 -4.20
N ARG A 35 7.08 -9.74 -5.52
CA ARG A 35 6.20 -10.57 -6.33
C ARG A 35 6.31 -12.04 -5.91
N LEU A 36 5.19 -12.66 -5.59
CA LEU A 36 5.11 -14.10 -5.33
C LEU A 36 4.96 -14.88 -6.65
N ASP A 37 4.31 -14.30 -7.66
CA ASP A 37 4.22 -14.85 -9.02
C ASP A 37 4.90 -13.97 -10.07
N LYS A 38 5.51 -14.61 -11.07
CA LYS A 38 6.23 -13.93 -12.18
C LYS A 38 5.44 -14.00 -13.49
N GLN A 39 4.13 -14.23 -13.42
CA GLN A 39 3.29 -14.27 -14.61
C GLN A 39 3.17 -12.84 -15.17
N PRO A 40 3.47 -12.61 -16.45
CA PRO A 40 3.28 -11.31 -17.07
C PRO A 40 1.79 -10.92 -17.01
N ASP A 41 1.51 -9.65 -16.75
CA ASP A 41 0.17 -9.01 -16.71
C ASP A 41 -0.79 -9.42 -15.58
N ARG A 42 -0.44 -10.35 -14.70
CA ARG A 42 -1.25 -10.71 -13.53
C ARG A 42 -0.49 -10.38 -12.25
N VAL A 43 -0.90 -9.28 -11.62
CA VAL A 43 -0.45 -8.86 -10.29
C VAL A 43 -1.52 -9.29 -9.30
N GLU A 44 -1.25 -10.34 -8.54
CA GLU A 44 -2.11 -10.74 -7.42
C GLU A 44 -1.52 -10.26 -6.11
N ILE A 45 -2.36 -9.67 -5.27
CA ILE A 45 -2.04 -9.36 -3.89
C ILE A 45 -2.70 -10.45 -3.05
N SER A 46 -1.90 -11.25 -2.35
CA SER A 46 -2.45 -12.31 -1.49
C SER A 46 -3.10 -11.71 -0.23
N PRO A 47 -4.05 -12.40 0.40
CA PRO A 47 -4.62 -11.96 1.68
C PRO A 47 -3.56 -11.70 2.76
N GLU A 48 -2.49 -12.48 2.77
CA GLU A 48 -1.38 -12.34 3.70
C GLU A 48 -0.58 -11.05 3.45
N GLN A 49 -0.43 -10.66 2.17
CA GLN A 49 0.22 -9.41 1.79
C GLN A 49 -0.62 -8.19 2.19
N LEU A 50 -1.95 -8.26 2.00
CA LEU A 50 -2.87 -7.23 2.50
C LEU A 50 -2.84 -7.14 4.02
N SER A 51 -2.87 -8.28 4.71
CA SER A 51 -2.78 -8.31 6.18
C SER A 51 -1.46 -7.72 6.68
N SER A 52 -0.34 -8.00 5.99
CA SER A 52 0.96 -7.41 6.34
C SER A 52 0.96 -5.89 6.14
N GLY A 53 0.40 -5.40 5.02
CA GLY A 53 0.24 -3.98 4.77
C GLY A 53 -0.66 -3.28 5.79
N ALA A 54 -1.73 -3.93 6.24
CA ALA A 54 -2.63 -3.41 7.26
C ALA A 54 -1.94 -3.26 8.62
N ILE A 55 -1.11 -4.23 9.02
CA ILE A 55 -0.30 -4.14 10.25
C ILE A 55 0.66 -2.95 10.19
N GLU A 56 1.31 -2.73 9.04
CA GLU A 56 2.19 -1.57 8.84
C GLU A 56 1.41 -0.25 8.87
N ALA A 57 0.18 -0.23 8.34
CA ALA A 57 -0.69 0.94 8.40
C ALA A 57 -1.12 1.28 9.84
N GLU A 58 -1.40 0.26 10.67
CA GLU A 58 -1.72 0.43 12.09
C GLU A 58 -0.52 1.00 12.85
N ALA A 59 0.67 0.43 12.66
CA ALA A 59 1.89 0.96 13.27
C ALA A 59 2.19 2.41 12.82
N LEU A 60 1.91 2.75 11.56
CA LEU A 60 2.05 4.11 11.05
C LEU A 60 1.01 5.06 11.64
N SER A 61 -0.22 4.57 11.86
CA SER A 61 -1.31 5.31 12.50
C SER A 61 -0.92 5.75 13.91
N GLU A 62 -0.39 4.84 14.72
CA GLU A 62 0.07 5.13 16.08
C GLU A 62 1.20 6.17 16.08
N ARG A 63 2.17 6.02 15.16
CA ARG A 63 3.33 6.92 15.07
C ARG A 63 2.96 8.33 14.62
N MET A 64 1.98 8.47 13.73
CA MET A 64 1.54 9.75 13.19
C MET A 64 0.37 10.36 13.96
N ASN A 65 -0.26 9.60 14.86
CA ASN A 65 -1.51 9.95 15.52
C ASN A 65 -2.60 10.36 14.50
N ARG A 66 -2.74 9.57 13.43
CA ARG A 66 -3.70 9.74 12.33
C ARG A 66 -4.29 8.38 11.95
N THR A 67 -5.46 8.36 11.31
CA THR A 67 -6.05 7.11 10.80
C THR A 67 -5.43 6.77 9.44
N VAL A 68 -4.45 5.88 9.43
CA VAL A 68 -3.77 5.41 8.22
C VAL A 68 -4.25 3.99 7.89
N GLN A 69 -4.60 3.78 6.63
CA GLN A 69 -5.05 2.49 6.10
C GLN A 69 -4.43 2.23 4.73
N VAL A 70 -4.59 0.99 4.24
CA VAL A 70 -4.28 0.66 2.85
C VAL A 70 -5.33 1.31 1.95
N VAL A 71 -4.90 2.10 0.97
CA VAL A 71 -5.78 2.91 0.09
C VAL A 71 -5.63 2.54 -1.40
N TRP A 72 -5.10 1.35 -1.67
CA TRP A 72 -4.85 0.80 -3.01
C TRP A 72 -5.43 -0.60 -3.17
#